data_AF-A0A251PQD0-F1
#
_entry.id   AF-A0A251PQD0-F1
#
_cell.length_a   1.000
_cell.length_b   1.000
_cell.length_c   1.000
_cell.angle_alpha   90.00
_cell.angle_beta   90.00
_cell.angle_gamma   90.00
#
_symmetry.space_group_name_H-M   'P 1'
#
loop_
_entity.id
_entity.type
_entity.pdbx_description
1 polymer ?
#
loop_
_entity_poly.entity_id
_entity_poly.type
_entity_poly.pdbx_seq_one_letter_code
_entity_poly.pdbx_strand_id
1 'polypeptide(L)'
;MNLQLIGVPDQAEKDEVVKSVMDLKSAEIEEGYTMDAVASRQGLLMDVRDKLLFEPEYTGNIKEKIPPKSSLRIPWAWLPGALCLLQEVGEVKLVQDIGHVAVQHPDAKPYVHDLLLSMALAECGTAKIGFEKNKVSQGFEALACAQSLLRNKKSFGKITLLSQTEESLEELAPACTLELLGMPHLPENAERRRGAIAALRELVRQGLGVETSCRVQDWPYFLSQAFNRLMALEIVDLLPWDDLAITRKNKKSLESQNQRVVIDFNCFYMVLIAHIALGFSSKQKELIDKAKTICECLIASEGTDLKFEEAFCLFLLGQVSFLLERQVGLQKRMLLH
;
A
#
# COMPACT_ATOMS: atom_id res chain seq x y z
N MET A 1 -2.81 4.67 -32.99
CA MET A 1 -1.60 5.10 -32.22
C MET A 1 -1.18 6.54 -32.54
N ASN A 2 -1.34 7.03 -33.77
CA ASN A 2 -0.82 8.36 -34.16
C ASN A 2 -1.43 9.53 -33.36
N LEU A 3 -2.77 9.55 -33.24
CA LEU A 3 -3.47 10.62 -32.52
C LEU A 3 -3.42 10.42 -30.99
N GLN A 4 -3.28 9.17 -30.56
CA GLN A 4 -3.04 8.83 -29.15
C GLN A 4 -1.69 9.38 -28.64
N LEU A 5 -0.64 9.46 -29.48
CA LEU A 5 0.64 10.06 -29.08
C LEU A 5 0.54 11.54 -28.71
N ILE A 6 -0.50 12.23 -29.19
CA ILE A 6 -0.73 13.64 -28.89
C ILE A 6 -2.03 13.85 -28.10
N GLY A 7 -2.63 12.79 -27.55
CA GLY A 7 -3.79 12.89 -26.66
C GLY A 7 -5.04 13.49 -27.28
N VAL A 8 -5.21 13.42 -28.61
CA VAL A 8 -6.40 13.92 -29.31
C VAL A 8 -7.27 12.76 -29.83
N PRO A 9 -8.60 12.94 -29.96
CA PRO A 9 -9.47 11.90 -30.48
C PRO A 9 -9.20 11.61 -31.97
N ASP A 10 -9.63 10.44 -32.44
CA ASP A 10 -9.45 10.01 -33.85
C ASP A 10 -10.15 10.92 -34.89
N GLN A 11 -11.03 11.80 -34.44
CA GLN A 11 -11.78 12.76 -35.26
C GLN A 11 -11.29 14.22 -35.09
N ALA A 12 -10.15 14.43 -34.44
CA ALA A 12 -9.64 15.76 -34.15
C ALA A 12 -9.40 16.59 -35.42
N GLU A 13 -9.77 17.87 -35.38
CA GLU A 13 -9.50 18.80 -36.48
C GLU A 13 -8.02 19.19 -36.54
N LYS A 14 -7.56 19.69 -37.69
CA LYS A 14 -6.16 20.09 -37.89
C LYS A 14 -5.70 21.13 -36.86
N ASP A 15 -6.57 22.06 -36.49
CA ASP A 15 -6.26 23.09 -35.51
C ASP A 15 -6.10 22.52 -34.09
N GLU A 16 -6.88 21.48 -33.74
CA GLU A 16 -6.75 20.75 -32.46
C GLU A 16 -5.45 19.95 -32.40
N VAL A 17 -5.06 19.33 -33.52
CA VAL A 17 -3.77 18.64 -33.66
C VAL A 17 -2.61 19.62 -33.46
N VAL A 18 -2.65 20.78 -34.12
CA VAL A 18 -1.61 21.82 -33.97
C VAL A 18 -1.55 22.29 -32.52
N LYS A 19 -2.71 22.59 -31.92
CA LYS A 19 -2.78 23.05 -30.52
C LYS A 19 -2.16 22.03 -29.57
N SER A 20 -2.58 20.77 -29.63
CA SER A 20 -2.05 19.73 -28.74
C SER A 20 -0.53 19.55 -28.89
N VAL A 21 -0.04 19.55 -30.14
CA VAL A 21 1.40 19.47 -30.41
C VAL A 21 2.15 20.65 -29.79
N MET A 22 1.62 21.87 -29.88
CA MET A 22 2.28 23.04 -29.29
C MET A 22 2.26 23.02 -27.77
N ASP A 23 1.14 22.59 -27.18
CA ASP A 23 1.00 22.42 -25.73
C ASP A 23 2.03 21.40 -25.22
N LEU A 24 2.09 20.20 -25.83
CA LEU A 24 3.09 19.18 -25.50
C LEU A 24 4.52 19.66 -25.74
N LYS A 25 4.78 20.41 -26.81
CA LYS A 25 6.12 20.96 -27.07
C LYS A 25 6.59 21.89 -25.95
N SER A 26 5.66 22.68 -25.41
CA SER A 26 5.92 23.65 -24.33
C SER A 26 5.94 23.04 -22.93
N ALA A 27 5.40 21.84 -22.76
CA ALA A 27 5.37 21.15 -21.48
C ALA A 27 6.79 20.82 -20.98
N GLU A 28 6.99 20.98 -19.67
CA GLU A 28 8.20 20.53 -19.00
C GLU A 28 8.24 19.00 -18.98
N ILE A 29 9.42 18.45 -19.27
CA ILE A 29 9.65 17.01 -19.24
C ILE A 29 10.14 16.66 -17.83
N GLU A 30 9.59 15.59 -17.28
CA GLU A 30 9.95 15.10 -15.95
C GLU A 30 11.46 14.83 -15.82
N GLU A 31 11.97 15.04 -14.61
CA GLU A 31 13.37 14.81 -14.30
C GLU A 31 13.75 13.32 -14.48
N GLY A 32 14.93 13.08 -15.04
CA GLY A 32 15.55 11.74 -15.07
C GLY A 32 15.59 11.10 -16.45
N TYR A 33 14.90 11.65 -17.45
CA TYR A 33 15.07 11.25 -18.85
C TYR A 33 16.47 11.61 -19.35
N THR A 34 16.99 10.79 -20.27
CA THR A 34 18.23 11.09 -20.97
C THR A 34 18.03 12.21 -22.00
N MET A 35 19.11 12.92 -22.35
CA MET A 35 19.06 13.95 -23.39
C MET A 35 18.63 13.37 -24.76
N ASP A 36 18.99 12.11 -25.03
CA ASP A 36 18.58 11.42 -26.25
C ASP A 36 17.07 11.16 -26.26
N ALA A 37 16.48 10.76 -25.12
CA ALA A 37 15.04 10.62 -24.99
C ALA A 37 14.32 11.96 -25.20
N VAL A 38 14.80 13.04 -24.59
CA VAL A 38 14.27 14.40 -24.77
C VAL A 38 14.33 14.85 -26.23
N ALA A 39 15.47 14.62 -26.90
CA ALA A 39 15.62 14.94 -28.32
C ALA A 39 14.70 14.08 -29.19
N SER A 40 14.58 12.79 -28.90
CA SER A 40 13.71 11.87 -29.61
C SER A 40 12.22 12.23 -29.47
N ARG A 41 11.80 12.67 -28.28
CA ARG A 41 10.46 13.19 -28.00
C ARG A 41 10.14 14.38 -28.88
N GLN A 42 11.03 15.37 -28.92
CA GLN A 42 10.85 16.58 -29.75
C GLN A 42 10.82 16.25 -31.25
N GLY A 43 11.73 15.39 -31.72
CA GLY A 43 11.78 14.94 -33.11
C GLY A 43 10.51 14.20 -33.52
N LEU A 44 10.07 13.24 -32.70
CA LEU A 44 8.86 12.47 -32.94
C LEU A 44 7.61 13.36 -32.94
N LEU A 45 7.52 14.32 -32.02
CA LEU A 45 6.39 15.23 -31.93
C LEU A 45 6.23 16.08 -33.21
N MET A 46 7.34 16.59 -33.76
CA MET A 46 7.31 17.33 -35.03
C MET A 46 7.00 16.41 -36.23
N ASP A 47 7.56 15.20 -36.26
CA ASP A 47 7.30 14.20 -37.30
C ASP A 47 5.81 13.76 -37.33
N VAL A 48 5.22 13.51 -36.16
CA VAL A 48 3.80 13.17 -36.02
C VAL A 48 2.92 14.32 -36.48
N ARG A 49 3.25 15.56 -36.11
CA ARG A 49 2.54 16.75 -36.60
C ARG A 49 2.55 16.82 -38.12
N ASP A 50 3.72 16.70 -38.73
CA ASP A 50 3.86 16.89 -40.18
C ASP A 50 3.14 15.77 -40.95
N LYS A 51 3.22 14.53 -40.46
CA LYS A 51 2.44 13.39 -40.95
C LYS A 51 0.94 13.65 -40.90
N LEU A 52 0.43 14.08 -39.75
CA LEU A 52 -1.00 14.30 -39.54
C LEU A 52 -1.55 15.51 -40.29
N LEU A 53 -0.71 16.49 -40.66
CA LEU A 53 -1.16 17.70 -41.34
C LEU A 53 -1.02 17.64 -42.87
N PHE A 54 0.05 17.00 -43.35
CA PHE A 54 0.50 17.14 -44.73
C PHE A 54 0.63 15.82 -45.49
N GLU A 55 0.79 14.67 -44.83
CA GLU A 55 0.97 13.41 -45.52
C GLU A 55 -0.38 12.75 -45.87
N PRO A 56 -0.67 12.48 -47.16
CA PRO A 56 -1.95 11.93 -47.60
C PRO A 56 -2.29 10.58 -46.96
N GLU A 57 -1.28 9.76 -46.64
CA GLU A 57 -1.50 8.45 -46.02
C GLU A 57 -2.03 8.54 -44.58
N TYR A 58 -1.71 9.62 -43.84
CA TYR A 58 -2.15 9.81 -42.45
C TYR A 58 -3.29 10.82 -42.30
N THR A 59 -3.44 11.75 -43.26
CA THR A 59 -4.57 12.69 -43.32
C THR A 59 -5.85 12.05 -43.86
N GLY A 60 -5.71 10.98 -44.65
CA GLY A 60 -6.83 10.37 -45.38
C GLY A 60 -7.35 11.26 -46.52
N ASN A 61 -8.23 10.71 -47.34
CA ASN A 61 -8.88 11.45 -48.42
C ASN A 61 -10.39 11.27 -48.36
N ILE A 62 -11.09 12.29 -47.84
CA ILE A 62 -12.56 12.32 -47.71
C ILE A 62 -13.24 12.21 -49.08
N LYS A 63 -12.65 12.81 -50.14
CA LYS A 63 -13.20 12.77 -51.50
C LYS A 63 -13.10 11.38 -52.12
N GLU A 64 -12.03 10.65 -51.80
CA GLU A 64 -11.76 9.30 -52.33
C GLU A 64 -12.19 8.18 -51.36
N LYS A 65 -12.82 8.51 -50.23
CA LYS A 65 -13.19 7.58 -49.14
C LYS A 65 -12.01 6.74 -48.62
N ILE A 66 -10.79 7.27 -48.68
CA ILE A 66 -9.60 6.60 -48.16
C ILE A 66 -9.46 6.98 -46.68
N PRO A 67 -9.59 6.03 -45.74
CA PRO A 67 -9.42 6.32 -44.32
C PRO A 67 -7.94 6.61 -44.02
N PRO A 68 -7.66 7.47 -43.03
CA PRO A 68 -6.30 7.71 -42.57
C PRO A 68 -5.66 6.43 -41.98
N LYS A 69 -4.36 6.25 -42.21
CA LYS A 69 -3.59 5.15 -41.65
C LYS A 69 -3.45 5.30 -40.13
N SER A 70 -3.90 4.29 -39.39
CA SER A 70 -4.02 4.33 -37.92
C SER A 70 -2.73 3.96 -37.15
N SER A 71 -1.72 3.45 -37.85
CA SER A 71 -0.47 2.93 -37.27
C SER A 71 0.77 3.69 -37.76
N LEU A 72 1.55 4.22 -36.81
CA LEU A 72 2.87 4.79 -37.04
C LEU A 72 3.94 3.72 -36.80
N ARG A 73 4.95 3.67 -37.67
CA ARG A 73 6.16 2.88 -37.40
C ARG A 73 7.18 3.77 -36.72
N ILE A 74 7.56 3.39 -35.50
CA ILE A 74 8.51 4.14 -34.67
C ILE A 74 9.81 3.33 -34.60
N PRO A 75 10.95 3.89 -35.04
CA PRO A 75 12.25 3.25 -34.84
C PRO A 75 12.57 3.10 -33.35
N TRP A 76 13.36 2.08 -32.98
CA TRP A 76 13.75 1.85 -31.57
C TRP A 76 14.37 3.09 -30.90
N ALA A 77 15.15 3.87 -31.63
CA ALA A 77 15.75 5.12 -31.14
C ALA A 77 14.74 6.21 -30.74
N TRP A 78 13.51 6.14 -31.26
CA TRP A 78 12.43 7.09 -30.95
C TRP A 78 11.42 6.53 -29.96
N LEU A 79 11.56 5.26 -29.58
CA LEU A 79 10.63 4.62 -28.66
C LEU A 79 10.59 5.29 -27.28
N PRO A 80 11.71 5.73 -26.67
CA PRO A 80 11.67 6.53 -25.45
C PRO A 80 10.80 7.79 -25.56
N GLY A 81 10.97 8.55 -26.63
CA GLY A 81 10.16 9.73 -26.89
C GLY A 81 8.68 9.40 -27.07
N ALA A 82 8.37 8.28 -27.72
CA ALA A 82 7.00 7.82 -27.90
C ALA A 82 6.32 7.45 -26.58
N LEU A 83 7.00 6.66 -25.72
CA LEU A 83 6.46 6.30 -24.41
C LEU A 83 6.33 7.51 -23.48
N CYS A 84 7.29 8.44 -23.54
CA CYS A 84 7.22 9.70 -22.81
C CYS A 84 5.97 10.50 -23.20
N LEU A 85 5.70 10.66 -24.50
CA LEU A 85 4.49 11.35 -24.97
C LEU A 85 3.20 10.63 -24.53
N LEU A 86 3.14 9.30 -24.69
CA LEU A 86 1.99 8.51 -24.23
C LEU A 86 1.76 8.66 -22.72
N GLN A 87 2.83 8.73 -21.94
CA GLN A 87 2.74 8.96 -20.50
C GLN A 87 2.22 10.37 -20.17
N GLU A 88 2.70 11.40 -20.87
CA GLU A 88 2.28 12.79 -20.66
C GLU A 88 0.79 13.01 -20.98
N VAL A 89 0.27 12.34 -22.00
CA VAL A 89 -1.16 12.41 -22.37
C VAL A 89 -2.05 11.46 -21.55
N GLY A 90 -1.46 10.68 -20.65
CA GLY A 90 -2.20 9.80 -19.72
C GLY A 90 -2.60 8.44 -20.29
N GLU A 91 -1.99 7.98 -21.39
CA GLU A 91 -2.24 6.67 -22.00
C GLU A 91 -1.49 5.55 -21.25
N VAL A 92 -1.73 5.42 -19.94
CA VAL A 92 -1.02 4.52 -19.02
C VAL A 92 -0.97 3.09 -19.54
N LYS A 93 -2.11 2.55 -20.00
CA LYS A 93 -2.21 1.16 -20.42
C LYS A 93 -1.30 0.87 -21.62
N LEU A 94 -1.25 1.79 -22.60
CA LEU A 94 -0.37 1.66 -23.75
C LEU A 94 1.10 1.76 -23.34
N VAL A 95 1.43 2.65 -22.40
CA VAL A 95 2.80 2.76 -21.87
C VAL A 95 3.25 1.44 -21.25
N GLN A 96 2.41 0.81 -20.42
CA GLN A 96 2.73 -0.48 -19.81
C GLN A 96 2.82 -1.61 -20.85
N ASP A 97 1.82 -1.73 -21.72
CA ASP A 97 1.75 -2.79 -22.74
C ASP A 97 2.97 -2.74 -23.67
N ILE A 98 3.35 -1.55 -24.16
CA ILE A 98 4.52 -1.39 -25.02
C ILE A 98 5.81 -1.54 -24.21
N GLY A 99 5.89 -0.94 -23.02
CA GLY A 99 7.07 -0.97 -22.16
C GLY A 99 7.48 -2.39 -21.76
N HIS A 100 6.52 -3.23 -21.33
CA HIS A 100 6.79 -4.62 -20.96
C HIS A 100 7.36 -5.45 -22.12
N VAL A 101 6.83 -5.26 -23.33
CA VAL A 101 7.34 -5.94 -24.53
C VAL A 101 8.71 -5.38 -24.93
N ALA A 102 8.87 -4.06 -24.88
CA ALA A 102 10.09 -3.37 -25.29
C ALA A 102 11.29 -3.73 -24.41
N VAL A 103 11.14 -3.73 -23.08
CA VAL A 103 12.24 -4.01 -22.14
C VAL A 103 12.84 -5.42 -22.33
N GLN A 104 12.06 -6.36 -22.86
CA GLN A 104 12.52 -7.72 -23.16
C GLN A 104 13.23 -7.82 -24.52
N HIS A 105 13.10 -6.83 -25.39
CA HIS A 105 13.62 -6.86 -26.74
C HIS A 105 15.12 -6.48 -26.79
N PRO A 106 15.98 -7.23 -27.51
CA PRO A 106 17.42 -6.94 -27.59
C PRO A 106 17.76 -5.53 -28.08
N ASP A 107 17.03 -5.03 -29.08
CA ASP A 107 17.26 -3.70 -29.67
C ASP A 107 16.87 -2.56 -28.72
N ALA A 108 16.05 -2.82 -27.69
CA ALA A 108 15.64 -1.81 -26.73
C ALA A 108 16.66 -1.61 -25.60
N LYS A 109 17.67 -2.49 -25.49
CA LYS A 109 18.68 -2.48 -24.42
C LYS A 109 19.32 -1.10 -24.17
N PRO A 110 19.68 -0.29 -25.19
CA PRO A 110 20.24 1.04 -24.98
C PRO A 110 19.26 2.02 -24.32
N TYR A 111 17.97 1.77 -24.49
CA TYR A 111 16.88 2.68 -24.15
C TYR A 111 16.13 2.30 -22.87
N VAL A 112 16.45 1.15 -22.25
CA VAL A 112 15.72 0.60 -21.10
C VAL A 112 15.62 1.59 -19.93
N HIS A 113 16.58 2.49 -19.75
CA HIS A 113 16.49 3.53 -18.73
C HIS A 113 15.23 4.38 -18.92
N ASP A 114 15.07 5.01 -20.08
CA ASP A 114 13.95 5.90 -20.34
C ASP A 114 12.62 5.15 -20.45
N LEU A 115 12.63 3.91 -20.96
CA LEU A 115 11.43 3.06 -21.00
C LEU A 115 10.90 2.77 -19.59
N LEU A 116 11.78 2.38 -18.66
CA LEU A 116 11.40 2.13 -17.27
C LEU A 116 10.92 3.40 -16.56
N LEU A 117 11.52 4.55 -16.88
CA LEU A 117 11.08 5.83 -16.33
C LEU A 117 9.67 6.19 -16.79
N SER A 118 9.36 6.07 -18.10
CA SER A 118 8.00 6.31 -18.61
C SER A 118 6.98 5.38 -17.97
N MET A 119 7.32 4.09 -17.81
CA MET A 119 6.45 3.13 -17.12
C MET A 119 6.22 3.50 -15.65
N ALA A 120 7.27 3.92 -14.93
CA ALA A 120 7.14 4.33 -13.53
C ALA A 120 6.28 5.60 -13.38
N LEU A 121 6.47 6.60 -14.24
CA LEU A 121 5.67 7.83 -14.25
C LEU A 121 4.19 7.55 -14.59
N ALA A 122 3.93 6.60 -15.50
CA ALA A 122 2.58 6.17 -15.82
C ALA A 122 1.89 5.48 -14.60
N GLU A 123 2.63 4.69 -13.83
CA GLU A 123 2.14 4.13 -12.56
C GLU A 123 1.88 5.22 -11.51
N CYS A 124 2.74 6.25 -11.40
CA CYS A 124 2.48 7.41 -10.55
C CYS A 124 1.20 8.17 -10.95
N GLY A 125 0.93 8.29 -12.26
CA GLY A 125 -0.34 8.82 -12.77
C GLY A 125 -1.54 7.97 -12.35
N THR A 126 -1.42 6.64 -12.41
CA THR A 126 -2.45 5.72 -11.91
C THR A 126 -2.66 5.87 -10.41
N ALA A 127 -1.57 6.03 -9.65
CA ALA A 127 -1.64 6.25 -8.22
C ALA A 127 -2.42 7.51 -7.87
N LYS A 128 -2.12 8.62 -8.54
CA LYS A 128 -2.83 9.90 -8.40
C LYS A 128 -4.33 9.74 -8.63
N ILE A 129 -4.73 9.09 -9.72
CA ILE A 129 -6.15 8.82 -10.03
C ILE A 129 -6.81 7.96 -8.95
N GLY A 130 -6.08 6.98 -8.40
CA GLY A 130 -6.54 6.14 -7.29
C GLY A 130 -6.83 6.95 -6.03
N PHE A 131 -5.90 7.84 -5.65
CA PHE A 131 -6.04 8.70 -4.49
C PHE A 131 -7.17 9.73 -4.65
N GLU A 132 -7.31 10.36 -5.82
CA GLU A 132 -8.43 11.27 -6.13
C GLU A 132 -9.79 10.57 -6.00
N LYS A 133 -9.85 9.26 -6.21
CA LYS A 133 -11.07 8.44 -6.09
C LYS A 133 -11.23 7.81 -4.70
N ASN A 134 -10.42 8.19 -3.71
CA ASN A 134 -10.38 7.58 -2.38
C ASN A 134 -10.18 6.06 -2.39
N LYS A 135 -9.38 5.56 -3.34
CA LYS A 135 -8.99 4.14 -3.44
C LYS A 135 -7.52 4.03 -3.08
N VAL A 136 -7.22 4.11 -1.79
CA VAL A 136 -5.83 4.16 -1.29
C VAL A 136 -5.11 2.87 -1.63
N SER A 137 -5.76 1.71 -1.54
CA SER A 137 -5.14 0.42 -1.88
C SER A 137 -4.69 0.34 -3.35
N GLN A 138 -5.52 0.84 -4.27
CA GLN A 138 -5.19 0.87 -5.70
C GLN A 138 -4.04 1.83 -5.99
N GLY A 139 -4.07 3.02 -5.38
CA GLY A 139 -3.00 3.98 -5.58
C GLY A 139 -1.68 3.52 -4.97
N PHE A 140 -1.74 2.84 -3.82
CA PHE A 140 -0.58 2.23 -3.17
C PHE A 140 0.05 1.12 -4.02
N GLU A 141 -0.77 0.24 -4.61
CA GLU A 141 -0.30 -0.82 -5.51
C GLU A 141 0.43 -0.23 -6.73
N ALA A 142 -0.13 0.82 -7.34
CA ALA A 142 0.51 1.52 -8.45
C ALA A 142 1.86 2.16 -8.04
N LEU A 143 1.93 2.83 -6.87
CA LEU A 143 3.22 3.36 -6.37
C LEU A 143 4.24 2.25 -6.10
N ALA A 144 3.81 1.10 -5.57
CA ALA A 144 4.70 -0.04 -5.36
C ALA A 144 5.25 -0.59 -6.69
N CYS A 145 4.41 -0.62 -7.74
CA CYS A 145 4.83 -0.94 -9.11
C CYS A 145 5.85 0.09 -9.62
N ALA A 146 5.58 1.39 -9.47
CA ALA A 146 6.52 2.46 -9.84
C ALA A 146 7.88 2.30 -9.13
N GLN A 147 7.87 2.07 -7.82
CA GLN A 147 9.08 1.82 -7.03
C GLN A 147 9.87 0.62 -7.56
N SER A 148 9.18 -0.49 -7.89
CA SER A 148 9.83 -1.70 -8.39
C SER A 148 10.57 -1.46 -9.72
N LEU A 149 9.98 -0.64 -10.61
CA LEU A 149 10.56 -0.25 -11.89
C LEU A 149 11.80 0.63 -11.67
N LEU A 150 11.69 1.62 -10.79
CA LEU A 150 12.79 2.54 -10.46
C LEU A 150 13.96 1.82 -9.77
N ARG A 151 13.70 0.86 -8.89
CA ARG A 151 14.76 0.07 -8.23
C ARG A 151 15.51 -0.87 -9.16
N ASN A 152 14.99 -1.13 -10.37
CA ASN A 152 15.64 -2.00 -11.36
C ASN A 152 17.00 -1.46 -11.82
N LYS A 153 17.18 -0.13 -11.87
CA LYS A 153 18.45 0.49 -12.27
C LYS A 153 19.01 1.42 -11.21
N LYS A 154 20.33 1.30 -10.99
CA LYS A 154 21.08 2.17 -10.08
C LYS A 154 21.09 3.64 -10.50
N SER A 155 20.88 3.95 -11.77
CA SER A 155 20.80 5.33 -12.28
C SER A 155 19.66 6.13 -11.63
N PHE A 156 18.58 5.45 -11.22
CA PHE A 156 17.44 6.10 -10.54
C PHE A 156 17.69 6.44 -9.08
N GLY A 157 18.73 5.90 -8.45
CA GLY A 157 19.02 6.16 -7.03
C GLY A 157 19.36 7.62 -6.70
N LYS A 158 19.59 8.47 -7.71
CA LYS A 158 19.88 9.90 -7.55
C LYS A 158 18.69 10.81 -7.92
N ILE A 159 17.62 10.22 -8.44
CA ILE A 159 16.45 10.98 -8.91
C ILE A 159 15.48 11.12 -7.75
N THR A 160 14.96 12.32 -7.57
CA THR A 160 14.03 12.72 -6.50
C THR A 160 12.77 11.84 -6.47
N LEU A 161 12.30 11.39 -7.64
CA LEU A 161 11.12 10.55 -7.82
C LEU A 161 11.16 9.25 -7.00
N LEU A 162 12.30 8.54 -6.95
CA LEU A 162 12.40 7.28 -6.21
C LEU A 162 12.23 7.53 -4.70
N SER A 163 12.94 8.53 -4.16
CA SER A 163 12.81 8.91 -2.75
C SER A 163 11.40 9.38 -2.39
N GLN A 164 10.76 10.17 -3.26
CA GLN A 164 9.38 10.63 -3.06
C GLN A 164 8.37 9.49 -3.09
N THR A 165 8.58 8.51 -3.98
CA THR A 165 7.75 7.30 -4.07
C THR A 165 7.90 6.45 -2.80
N GLU A 166 9.14 6.27 -2.33
CA GLU A 166 9.46 5.56 -1.09
C GLU A 166 8.82 6.24 0.13
N GLU A 167 8.96 7.55 0.26
CA GLU A 167 8.32 8.32 1.34
C GLU A 167 6.80 8.23 1.29
N SER A 168 6.21 8.35 0.10
CA SER A 168 4.75 8.25 -0.09
C SER A 168 4.24 6.86 0.30
N LEU A 169 4.98 5.79 -0.02
CA LEU A 169 4.63 4.43 0.38
C LEU A 169 4.69 4.26 1.90
N GLU A 170 5.70 4.80 2.57
CA GLU A 170 5.79 4.77 4.04
C GLU A 170 4.64 5.54 4.71
N GLU A 171 4.28 6.71 4.17
CA GLU A 171 3.19 7.54 4.69
C GLU A 171 1.81 6.88 4.51
N LEU A 172 1.57 6.26 3.35
CA LEU A 172 0.28 5.66 3.01
C LEU A 172 0.08 4.24 3.53
N ALA A 173 1.14 3.57 4.00
CA ALA A 173 1.08 2.18 4.46
C ALA A 173 0.00 1.93 5.54
N PRO A 174 -0.18 2.78 6.58
CA PRO A 174 -1.23 2.59 7.57
C PRO A 174 -2.64 2.65 6.96
N ALA A 175 -2.91 3.64 6.12
CA ALA A 175 -4.22 3.83 5.49
C ALA A 175 -4.54 2.67 4.52
N CYS A 176 -3.58 2.27 3.69
CA CYS A 176 -3.71 1.12 2.78
C CYS A 176 -3.97 -0.18 3.55
N THR A 177 -3.24 -0.41 4.65
CA THR A 177 -3.42 -1.58 5.50
C THR A 177 -4.85 -1.66 6.04
N LEU A 178 -5.38 -0.55 6.57
CA LEU A 178 -6.76 -0.50 7.06
C LEU A 178 -7.77 -0.77 5.94
N GLU A 179 -7.63 -0.13 4.78
CA GLU A 179 -8.53 -0.33 3.62
C GLU A 179 -8.59 -1.81 3.21
N LEU A 180 -7.42 -2.46 3.08
CA LEU A 180 -7.33 -3.87 2.71
C LEU A 180 -7.91 -4.81 3.78
N LEU A 181 -7.69 -4.52 5.06
CA LEU A 181 -8.31 -5.29 6.16
C LEU A 181 -9.84 -5.20 6.16
N GLY A 182 -10.39 -4.08 5.67
CA GLY A 182 -11.84 -3.85 5.57
C GLY A 182 -12.51 -4.48 4.35
N MET A 183 -11.76 -5.13 3.45
CA MET A 183 -12.34 -5.77 2.27
C MET A 183 -13.21 -6.99 2.66
N PRO A 184 -14.26 -7.30 1.88
CA PRO A 184 -15.08 -8.49 2.10
C PRO A 184 -14.25 -9.77 2.11
N HIS A 185 -14.62 -10.72 2.99
CA HIS A 185 -14.00 -12.04 3.13
C HIS A 185 -14.37 -12.98 1.97
N LEU A 186 -13.94 -12.63 0.77
CA LEU A 186 -14.09 -13.42 -0.45
C LEU A 186 -12.75 -14.11 -0.77
N PRO A 187 -12.77 -15.30 -1.41
CA PRO A 187 -11.54 -16.01 -1.80
C PRO A 187 -10.58 -15.16 -2.65
N GLU A 188 -11.12 -14.28 -3.50
CA GLU A 188 -10.37 -13.34 -4.34
C GLU A 188 -9.56 -12.30 -3.54
N ASN A 189 -9.94 -12.04 -2.28
CA ASN A 189 -9.28 -11.10 -1.38
C ASN A 189 -8.35 -11.80 -0.38
N ALA A 190 -8.25 -13.13 -0.38
CA ALA A 190 -7.51 -13.87 0.63
C ALA A 190 -6.02 -13.48 0.69
N GLU A 191 -5.37 -13.35 -0.46
CA GLU A 191 -3.95 -12.95 -0.54
C GLU A 191 -3.76 -11.48 -0.13
N ARG A 192 -4.67 -10.58 -0.55
CA ARG A 192 -4.65 -9.17 -0.13
C ARG A 192 -4.80 -9.02 1.38
N ARG A 193 -5.72 -9.79 1.98
CA ARG A 193 -5.93 -9.83 3.42
C ARG A 193 -4.70 -10.35 4.16
N ARG A 194 -4.08 -11.43 3.68
CA ARG A 194 -2.83 -11.95 4.25
C ARG A 194 -1.72 -10.91 4.20
N GLY A 195 -1.57 -10.22 3.06
CA GLY A 195 -0.63 -9.11 2.90
C GLY A 195 -0.90 -7.96 3.88
N ALA A 196 -2.16 -7.57 4.06
CA ALA A 196 -2.55 -6.53 5.00
C ALA A 196 -2.27 -6.90 6.47
N ILE A 197 -2.49 -8.16 6.86
CA ILE A 197 -2.13 -8.64 8.20
C ILE A 197 -0.61 -8.62 8.38
N ALA A 198 0.16 -9.02 7.38
CA ALA A 198 1.63 -8.93 7.43
C ALA A 198 2.11 -7.47 7.54
N ALA A 199 1.51 -6.55 6.79
CA ALA A 199 1.80 -5.13 6.88
C ALA A 199 1.45 -4.55 8.26
N LEU A 200 0.29 -4.93 8.83
CA LEU A 200 -0.09 -4.55 10.19
C LEU A 200 0.94 -5.04 11.21
N ARG A 201 1.38 -6.31 11.12
CA ARG A 201 2.42 -6.85 12.01
C ARG A 201 3.71 -6.04 11.92
N GLU A 202 4.12 -5.68 10.71
CA GLU A 202 5.34 -4.91 10.49
C GLU A 202 5.22 -3.47 11.04
N LEU A 203 4.08 -2.81 10.81
CA LEU A 203 3.81 -1.49 11.39
C LEU A 203 3.88 -1.55 12.92
N VAL A 204 3.22 -2.54 13.56
CA VAL A 204 3.26 -2.66 15.02
C VAL A 204 4.66 -3.01 15.51
N ARG A 205 5.39 -3.90 14.84
CA ARG A 205 6.80 -4.21 15.15
C ARG A 205 7.66 -2.95 15.12
N GLN A 206 7.44 -2.09 14.13
CA GLN A 206 8.11 -0.80 14.02
C GLN A 206 7.73 0.13 15.20
N GLY A 207 6.44 0.27 15.51
CA GLY A 207 5.99 1.08 16.64
C GLY A 207 6.60 0.63 17.98
N LEU A 208 6.71 -0.68 18.18
CA LEU A 208 7.29 -1.27 19.40
C LEU A 208 8.82 -1.15 19.48
N GLY A 209 9.49 -0.93 18.35
CA GLY A 209 10.94 -0.73 18.28
C GLY A 209 11.39 0.60 18.88
N VAL A 210 12.65 0.67 19.34
CA VAL A 210 13.24 1.89 19.92
C VAL A 210 13.71 2.87 18.82
N GLU A 211 13.99 2.36 17.63
CA GLU A 211 14.45 3.14 16.48
C GLU A 211 13.35 3.14 15.41
N THR A 212 12.40 4.08 15.35
CA THR A 212 11.50 4.03 14.18
C THR A 212 11.00 5.35 13.62
N SER A 213 11.32 5.47 12.34
CA SER A 213 10.64 6.12 11.24
C SER A 213 9.17 5.69 11.05
N CYS A 214 8.46 5.27 12.11
CA CYS A 214 7.08 4.85 11.98
C CYS A 214 6.18 6.08 11.78
N ARG A 215 5.45 6.10 10.66
CA ARG A 215 4.56 7.23 10.29
C ARG A 215 3.17 7.15 10.94
N VAL A 216 2.90 6.14 11.78
CA VAL A 216 1.64 6.04 12.53
C VAL A 216 1.61 7.10 13.65
N GLN A 217 0.73 8.09 13.51
CA GLN A 217 0.62 9.21 14.46
C GLN A 217 -0.25 8.88 15.68
N ASP A 218 -1.39 8.21 15.48
CA ASP A 218 -2.35 7.84 16.53
C ASP A 218 -2.51 6.33 16.60
N TRP A 219 -1.67 5.71 17.43
CA TRP A 219 -1.66 4.27 17.67
C TRP A 219 -2.98 3.73 18.22
N PRO A 220 -3.58 4.31 19.28
CA PRO A 220 -4.88 3.87 19.78
C PRO A 220 -5.98 3.86 18.70
N TYR A 221 -6.08 4.92 17.90
CA TYR A 221 -7.08 4.99 16.82
C TYR A 221 -6.79 3.94 15.73
N PHE A 222 -5.54 3.87 15.27
CA PHE A 222 -5.12 2.94 14.21
C PHE A 222 -5.37 1.49 14.60
N LEU A 223 -4.95 1.07 15.80
CA LEU A 223 -5.15 -0.31 16.26
C LEU A 223 -6.62 -0.62 16.54
N SER A 224 -7.38 0.31 17.12
CA SER A 224 -8.83 0.12 17.28
C SER A 224 -9.50 -0.16 15.93
N GLN A 225 -9.18 0.63 14.90
CA GLN A 225 -9.68 0.42 13.53
C GLN A 225 -9.24 -0.92 12.94
N ALA A 226 -7.98 -1.32 13.14
CA ALA A 226 -7.46 -2.58 12.64
C ALA A 226 -8.15 -3.77 13.32
N PHE A 227 -8.23 -3.77 14.65
CA PHE A 227 -8.81 -4.86 15.44
C PHE A 227 -10.29 -5.07 15.15
N ASN A 228 -11.05 -4.00 14.89
CA ASN A 228 -12.45 -4.09 14.47
C ASN A 228 -12.65 -4.76 13.10
N ARG A 229 -11.57 -4.92 12.31
CA ARG A 229 -11.58 -5.55 10.98
C ARG A 229 -10.94 -6.94 10.99
N LEU A 230 -10.39 -7.39 12.13
CA LEU A 230 -9.74 -8.69 12.29
C LEU A 230 -10.69 -9.72 12.91
N MET A 231 -10.51 -10.98 12.53
CA MET A 231 -11.12 -12.12 13.21
C MET A 231 -10.34 -12.45 14.48
N ALA A 232 -11.00 -13.13 15.44
CA ALA A 232 -10.36 -13.54 16.70
C ALA A 232 -9.08 -14.35 16.48
N LEU A 233 -9.06 -15.26 15.49
CA LEU A 233 -7.87 -16.01 15.10
C LEU A 233 -6.71 -15.09 14.66
N GLU A 234 -7.01 -14.10 13.82
CA GLU A 234 -6.00 -13.19 13.30
C GLU A 234 -5.46 -12.24 14.37
N ILE A 235 -6.29 -11.85 15.34
CA ILE A 235 -5.86 -11.08 16.52
C ILE A 235 -4.89 -11.93 17.35
N VAL A 236 -5.27 -13.17 17.69
CA VAL A 236 -4.44 -14.08 18.48
C VAL A 236 -3.09 -14.33 17.81
N ASP A 237 -3.09 -14.53 16.49
CA ASP A 237 -1.88 -14.79 15.71
C ASP A 237 -1.09 -13.51 15.37
N LEU A 238 -1.59 -12.31 15.70
CA LEU A 238 -0.97 -11.07 15.24
C LEU A 238 0.43 -10.88 15.83
N LEU A 239 0.60 -11.09 17.13
CA LEU A 239 1.83 -10.85 17.89
C LEU A 239 2.03 -11.93 18.97
N PRO A 240 3.25 -12.11 19.50
CA PRO A 240 3.48 -12.94 20.69
C PRO A 240 2.94 -12.25 21.96
N TRP A 241 1.63 -12.35 22.18
CA TRP A 241 0.91 -11.60 23.22
C TRP A 241 1.30 -11.96 24.66
N ASP A 242 1.71 -13.20 24.89
CA ASP A 242 2.21 -13.70 26.18
C ASP A 242 3.53 -13.02 26.57
N ASP A 243 4.48 -12.95 25.65
CA ASP A 243 5.75 -12.24 25.85
C ASP A 243 5.50 -10.75 26.12
N LEU A 244 4.61 -10.12 25.35
CA LEU A 244 4.21 -8.73 25.55
C LEU A 244 3.55 -8.51 26.91
N ALA A 245 2.69 -9.43 27.37
CA ALA A 245 2.07 -9.36 28.70
C ALA A 245 3.11 -9.46 29.83
N ILE A 246 4.11 -10.33 29.69
CA ILE A 246 5.20 -10.45 30.66
C ILE A 246 6.02 -9.16 30.73
N THR A 247 6.43 -8.61 29.58
CA THR A 247 7.18 -7.35 29.52
C THR A 247 6.38 -6.20 30.11
N ARG A 248 5.08 -6.09 29.78
CA ARG A 248 4.20 -5.03 30.28
C ARG A 248 4.00 -5.04 31.80
N LYS A 249 4.10 -6.21 32.47
CA LYS A 249 4.07 -6.28 33.95
C LYS A 249 5.23 -5.51 34.58
N ASN A 250 6.39 -5.43 33.92
CA ASN A 250 7.55 -4.67 34.42
C ASN A 250 7.47 -3.18 34.05
N LYS A 251 6.67 -2.42 34.80
CA LYS A 251 6.41 -0.97 34.62
C LYS A 251 7.66 -0.09 34.49
N LYS A 252 8.81 -0.54 35.00
CA LYS A 252 10.05 0.24 35.04
C LYS A 252 10.90 0.09 33.78
N SER A 253 10.62 -0.90 32.93
CA SER A 253 11.37 -1.12 31.70
C SER A 253 10.95 -0.12 30.62
N LEU A 254 11.92 0.37 29.83
CA LEU A 254 11.66 1.24 28.68
C LEU A 254 10.78 0.54 27.64
N GLU A 255 11.01 -0.75 27.41
CA GLU A 255 10.19 -1.59 26.54
C GLU A 255 8.72 -1.60 26.97
N SER A 256 8.43 -1.73 28.28
CA SER A 256 7.06 -1.64 28.77
C SER A 256 6.45 -0.25 28.56
N GLN A 257 7.23 0.83 28.61
CA GLN A 257 6.71 2.18 28.39
C GLN A 257 6.36 2.40 26.93
N ASN A 258 7.25 2.00 26.01
CA ASN A 258 7.00 2.06 24.56
C ASN A 258 5.79 1.20 24.16
N GLN A 259 5.70 -0.02 24.68
CA GLN A 259 4.55 -0.90 24.47
C GLN A 259 3.22 -0.25 24.88
N ARG A 260 3.18 0.57 25.93
CA ARG A 260 1.95 1.23 26.41
C ARG A 260 1.50 2.39 25.55
N VAL A 261 2.42 3.03 24.82
CA VAL A 261 2.10 4.09 23.86
C VAL A 261 1.48 3.49 22.60
N VAL A 262 2.04 2.37 22.13
CA VAL A 262 1.62 1.69 20.90
C VAL A 262 0.38 0.85 21.13
N ILE A 263 0.39 0.03 22.18
CA ILE A 263 -0.67 -0.92 22.51
C ILE A 263 -1.32 -0.46 23.83
N ASP A 264 -2.43 0.24 23.69
CA ASP A 264 -3.21 0.76 24.81
C ASP A 264 -3.99 -0.35 25.53
N PHE A 265 -4.71 0.05 26.59
CA PHE A 265 -5.55 -0.85 27.36
C PHE A 265 -6.60 -1.55 26.49
N ASN A 266 -7.30 -0.79 25.63
CA ASN A 266 -8.41 -1.30 24.85
C ASN A 266 -7.96 -2.38 23.88
N CYS A 267 -6.79 -2.18 23.25
CA CYS A 267 -6.17 -3.20 22.39
C CYS A 267 -5.87 -4.47 23.18
N PHE A 268 -5.21 -4.36 24.34
CA PHE A 268 -4.91 -5.50 25.21
C PHE A 268 -6.17 -6.23 25.69
N TYR A 269 -7.23 -5.49 25.98
CA TYR A 269 -8.52 -6.07 26.35
C TYR A 269 -9.16 -6.82 25.17
N MET A 270 -9.11 -6.28 23.95
CA MET A 270 -9.59 -6.99 22.76
C MET A 270 -8.82 -8.29 22.51
N VAL A 271 -7.50 -8.30 22.75
CA VAL A 271 -6.69 -9.52 22.70
C VAL A 271 -7.15 -10.55 23.72
N LEU A 272 -7.42 -10.13 24.97
CA LEU A 272 -7.97 -11.01 26.02
C LEU A 272 -9.26 -11.66 25.55
N ILE A 273 -10.22 -10.87 25.05
CA ILE A 273 -11.51 -11.37 24.57
C ILE A 273 -11.32 -12.31 23.37
N ALA A 274 -10.42 -11.99 22.44
CA ALA A 274 -10.12 -12.85 21.29
C ALA A 274 -9.57 -14.22 21.71
N HIS A 275 -8.64 -14.27 22.68
CA HIS A 275 -8.10 -15.53 23.21
C HIS A 275 -9.19 -16.36 23.92
N ILE A 276 -10.07 -15.72 24.70
CA ILE A 276 -11.21 -16.40 25.34
C ILE A 276 -12.14 -16.99 24.28
N ALA A 277 -12.56 -16.18 23.30
CA ALA A 277 -13.49 -16.59 22.26
C ALA A 277 -12.92 -17.74 21.39
N LEU A 278 -11.66 -17.61 20.97
CA LEU A 278 -10.99 -18.63 20.17
C LEU A 278 -10.73 -19.90 20.99
N GLY A 279 -10.21 -19.77 22.22
CA GLY A 279 -9.95 -20.91 23.10
C GLY A 279 -11.21 -21.69 23.44
N PHE A 280 -12.32 -21.01 23.72
CA PHE A 280 -13.60 -21.64 23.99
C PHE A 280 -14.16 -22.37 22.77
N SER A 281 -14.24 -21.68 21.63
CA SER A 281 -14.80 -22.24 20.38
C SER A 281 -13.98 -23.42 19.84
N SER A 282 -12.65 -23.37 19.97
CA SER A 282 -11.73 -24.42 19.53
C SER A 282 -11.45 -25.50 20.60
N LYS A 283 -11.99 -25.33 21.83
CA LYS A 283 -11.72 -26.18 23.00
C LYS A 283 -10.23 -26.30 23.35
N GLN A 284 -9.45 -25.25 23.10
CA GLN A 284 -8.03 -25.21 23.40
C GLN A 284 -7.78 -24.52 24.75
N LYS A 285 -7.42 -25.31 25.77
CA LYS A 285 -7.12 -24.80 27.12
C LYS A 285 -5.89 -23.87 27.15
N GLU A 286 -4.91 -24.10 26.28
CA GLU A 286 -3.70 -23.25 26.20
C GLU A 286 -4.04 -21.79 25.88
N LEU A 287 -4.99 -21.55 24.96
CA LEU A 287 -5.45 -20.20 24.64
C LEU A 287 -6.15 -19.53 25.83
N ILE A 288 -6.88 -20.30 26.64
CA ILE A 288 -7.51 -19.80 27.87
C ILE A 288 -6.46 -19.49 28.95
N ASP A 289 -5.40 -20.29 29.08
CA ASP A 289 -4.27 -20.00 29.97
C ASP A 289 -3.51 -18.74 29.55
N LYS A 290 -3.31 -18.53 28.24
CA LYS A 290 -2.76 -17.28 27.68
C LYS A 290 -3.69 -16.09 27.99
N ALA A 291 -5.00 -16.24 27.81
CA ALA A 291 -5.99 -15.24 28.18
C ALA A 291 -5.89 -14.85 29.67
N LYS A 292 -5.77 -15.84 30.56
CA LYS A 292 -5.59 -15.61 31.99
C LYS A 292 -4.32 -14.77 32.28
N THR A 293 -3.21 -15.10 31.62
CA THR A 293 -1.93 -14.36 31.78
C THR A 293 -2.05 -12.90 31.35
N ILE A 294 -2.77 -12.65 30.25
CA ILE A 294 -3.08 -11.31 29.75
C ILE A 294 -3.99 -10.55 30.74
N CYS A 295 -5.02 -11.20 31.27
CA CYS A 295 -5.93 -10.63 32.27
C CYS A 295 -5.17 -10.22 33.55
N GLU A 296 -4.33 -11.10 34.07
CA GLU A 296 -3.47 -10.81 35.23
C GLU A 296 -2.49 -9.66 34.96
N CYS A 297 -1.96 -9.57 33.73
CA CYS A 297 -1.15 -8.43 33.32
C CYS A 297 -1.94 -7.14 33.46
N LEU A 298 -3.13 -7.03 32.85
CA LEU A 298 -3.96 -5.82 32.88
C LEU A 298 -4.31 -5.39 34.31
N ILE A 299 -4.71 -6.34 35.16
CA ILE A 299 -5.02 -6.08 36.59
C ILE A 299 -3.78 -5.51 37.30
N ALA A 300 -2.60 -6.12 37.14
CA ALA A 300 -1.36 -5.68 37.80
C ALA A 300 -0.80 -4.37 37.21
N SER A 301 -0.91 -4.19 35.89
CA SER A 301 -0.31 -3.08 35.18
C SER A 301 -1.11 -1.79 35.31
N GLU A 302 -2.43 -1.88 35.36
CA GLU A 302 -3.34 -0.73 35.22
C GLU A 302 -4.34 -0.61 36.38
N GLY A 303 -4.48 -1.63 37.23
CA GLY A 303 -5.36 -1.59 38.41
C GLY A 303 -6.84 -1.72 38.07
N THR A 304 -7.18 -2.16 36.85
CA THR A 304 -8.55 -2.34 36.38
C THR A 304 -9.22 -3.55 37.04
N ASP A 305 -10.51 -3.43 37.38
CA ASP A 305 -11.31 -4.53 37.92
C ASP A 305 -11.79 -5.46 36.80
N LEU A 306 -11.03 -6.52 36.51
CA LEU A 306 -11.34 -7.57 35.54
C LEU A 306 -11.72 -8.90 36.21
N LYS A 307 -12.36 -8.84 37.39
CA LYS A 307 -12.73 -10.04 38.17
C LYS A 307 -13.62 -11.01 37.40
N PHE A 308 -14.51 -10.50 36.53
CA PHE A 308 -15.40 -11.36 35.76
C PHE A 308 -14.63 -12.14 34.69
N GLU A 309 -13.77 -11.48 33.93
CA GLU A 309 -12.93 -12.09 32.91
C GLU A 309 -11.95 -13.10 33.54
N GLU A 310 -11.32 -12.74 34.66
CA GLU A 310 -10.45 -13.63 35.42
C GLU A 310 -11.21 -14.87 35.92
N ALA A 311 -12.40 -14.67 36.50
CA ALA A 311 -13.21 -15.77 36.99
C ALA A 311 -13.71 -16.68 35.86
N PHE A 312 -14.05 -16.09 34.72
CA PHE A 312 -14.46 -16.82 33.53
C PHE A 312 -13.33 -17.67 32.97
N CYS A 313 -12.11 -17.14 32.90
CA CYS A 313 -10.93 -17.93 32.51
C CYS A 313 -10.72 -19.13 33.45
N LEU A 314 -10.77 -18.90 34.77
CA LEU A 314 -10.63 -19.98 35.78
C LEU A 314 -11.74 -21.04 35.64
N PHE A 315 -12.98 -20.61 35.38
CA PHE A 315 -14.10 -21.50 35.13
C PHE A 315 -13.86 -22.38 33.89
N LEU A 316 -13.46 -21.77 32.77
CA LEU A 316 -13.18 -22.49 31.51
C LEU A 316 -12.02 -23.48 31.65
N LEU A 317 -11.06 -23.22 32.54
CA LEU A 317 -9.97 -24.13 32.86
C LEU A 317 -10.35 -25.26 33.83
N GLY A 318 -11.54 -25.20 34.43
CA GLY A 318 -11.98 -26.12 35.49
C GLY A 318 -11.32 -25.86 36.85
N GLN A 319 -10.73 -24.67 37.05
CA GLN A 319 -10.02 -24.26 38.25
C GLN A 319 -10.96 -23.59 39.30
N VAL A 320 -12.18 -24.14 39.45
CA VAL A 320 -13.25 -23.53 40.26
C VAL A 320 -12.92 -23.49 41.76
N SER A 321 -12.04 -24.38 42.24
CA SER A 321 -11.56 -24.37 43.62
C SER A 321 -10.88 -23.05 44.01
N PHE A 322 -10.13 -22.44 43.10
CA PHE A 322 -9.47 -21.15 43.33
C PHE A 322 -10.44 -19.97 43.44
N LEU A 323 -11.64 -20.08 42.83
CA LEU A 323 -12.69 -19.04 42.94
C LEU A 323 -13.31 -19.01 44.34
N LEU A 324 -13.56 -20.19 44.91
CA LEU A 324 -14.11 -20.34 46.25
C LEU A 324 -13.12 -19.88 47.31
N GLU A 325 -11.83 -20.23 47.19
CA GLU A 325 -10.79 -19.79 48.12
C GLU A 325 -10.61 -18.27 48.14
N ARG A 326 -10.67 -17.60 46.98
CA ARG A 326 -10.54 -16.14 46.90
C ARG A 326 -11.77 -15.40 47.44
N GLN A 327 -12.99 -15.89 47.21
CA GLN A 327 -14.19 -15.32 47.83
C GLN A 327 -14.16 -15.42 49.37
N VAL A 328 -13.71 -16.55 49.90
CA VAL A 328 -13.53 -16.75 51.35
C VAL A 328 -12.45 -15.82 51.90
N GLY A 329 -11.37 -15.57 51.15
CA GLY A 329 -10.34 -14.59 51.53
C GLY A 329 -10.82 -13.13 51.54
N LEU A 330 -11.67 -12.73 50.59
CA LEU A 330 -12.31 -11.40 50.54
C LEU A 330 -13.30 -11.21 51.69
N GLN A 331 -14.12 -12.22 52.02
CA GLN A 331 -15.00 -12.18 53.18
C GLN A 331 -14.21 -12.07 54.50
N LYS A 332 -13.08 -12.78 54.63
CA LYS A 332 -12.21 -12.65 55.81
C LYS A 332 -11.59 -11.26 55.95
N ARG A 333 -11.20 -10.61 54.84
CA ARG A 333 -10.66 -9.22 54.88
C ARG A 333 -11.73 -8.18 55.21
N MET A 334 -12.98 -8.38 54.81
CA MET A 334 -14.11 -7.54 55.22
C MET A 334 -14.50 -7.72 56.69
N LEU A 335 -14.23 -8.87 57.29
CA LEU A 335 -14.47 -9.15 58.72
C LEU A 335 -13.33 -8.68 59.64
N LEU A 336 -12.23 -8.18 59.08
CA LEU A 336 -11.04 -7.71 59.81
C LEU A 336 -10.89 -6.16 59.79
N HIS A 337 -11.90 -5.44 59.30
CA HIS A 337 -12.06 -3.99 59.40
C HIS A 337 -13.36 -3.65 60.12
#